data_AF-A0A5J5C570-F1
#
_entry.id   AF-A0A5J5C570-F1
#
_cell.length_a   1.000
_cell.length_b   1.000
_cell.length_c   1.000
_cell.angle_alpha   90.00
_cell.angle_beta   90.00
_cell.angle_gamma   90.00
#
_symmetry.space_group_name_H-M   'P 1'
#
loop_
_entity.id
_entity.type
_entity.pdbx_description
1 polymer ?
#
loop_
_entity_poly.entity_id
_entity_poly.type
_entity_poly.pdbx_seq_one_letter_code
_entity_poly.pdbx_strand_id
1 'polypeptide(L)'
;MAEQSEWRLHSGKYLGEISALCFLHLPSHLSSLPYLLAGTGSEVLLYDIETGKAIKSFHVFEGIRVHGISCSFLNSIEGSLSSAPAFKVVVFGERRVKLFNLRIEMKLRSRNQADEGIHLTLFHSLPKFSNWVLDVCFLKDYASSSHEGSHCLAVFQLAKFYFPLDSGYQI
;
A
#
# COMPACT_ATOMS: atom_id res chain seq x y z
N MET A 1 29.66 22.53 2.81
CA MET A 1 28.86 22.35 4.03
C MET A 1 27.41 22.37 3.60
N ALA A 2 26.69 21.25 3.69
CA ALA A 2 25.29 21.17 3.29
C ALA A 2 24.44 21.68 4.46
N GLU A 3 23.65 22.73 4.23
CA GLU A 3 22.65 23.19 5.18
C GLU A 3 21.64 22.06 5.42
N GLN A 4 21.61 21.53 6.64
CA GLN A 4 20.51 20.67 7.08
C GLN A 4 19.28 21.55 7.18
N SER A 5 18.38 21.44 6.19
CA SER A 5 17.03 22.00 6.30
C SER A 5 16.38 21.42 7.55
N GLU A 6 16.12 22.28 8.53
CA GLU A 6 15.52 21.90 9.81
C GLU A 6 14.04 21.56 9.57
N TRP A 7 13.75 20.28 9.36
CA TRP A 7 12.37 19.79 9.22
C TRP A 7 11.66 19.94 10.57
N ARG A 8 11.01 21.08 10.79
CA ARG A 8 10.19 21.32 11.99
C ARG A 8 8.80 20.75 11.76
N LEU A 9 8.50 19.64 12.44
CA LEU A 9 7.14 19.11 12.55
C LEU A 9 6.28 20.09 13.35
N HIS A 10 5.44 20.85 12.64
CA HIS A 10 4.42 21.68 13.27
C HIS A 10 3.17 20.83 13.51
N SER A 11 2.80 20.65 14.77
CA SER A 11 1.54 20.01 15.13
C SER A 11 0.38 20.90 14.66
N GLY A 12 -0.36 20.43 13.66
CA GLY A 12 -1.57 21.05 13.16
C GLY A 12 -2.83 20.38 13.71
N LYS A 13 -4.00 20.92 13.38
CA LYS A 13 -5.27 20.23 13.67
C LYS A 13 -5.30 18.89 12.91
N TYR A 14 -5.73 17.82 13.58
CA TYR A 14 -5.97 16.56 12.92
C TYR A 14 -7.09 16.74 11.88
N LEU A 15 -6.73 16.69 10.59
CA LEU A 15 -7.67 16.86 9.49
C LEU A 15 -8.46 15.57 9.17
N GLY A 16 -8.22 14.46 9.87
CA GLY A 16 -9.10 13.29 9.83
C GLY A 16 -9.01 12.38 8.61
N GLU A 17 -8.26 12.78 7.58
CA GLU A 17 -8.40 12.14 6.26
C GLU A 17 -7.53 10.91 6.08
N ILE A 18 -6.27 10.93 6.55
CA ILE A 18 -5.34 9.82 6.29
C ILE A 18 -5.58 8.64 7.24
N SER A 19 -5.89 7.49 6.65
CA SER A 19 -6.22 6.24 7.35
C SER A 19 -5.09 5.23 7.40
N ALA A 20 -4.24 5.24 6.38
CA ALA A 20 -3.35 4.13 6.04
C ALA A 20 -2.13 4.68 5.32
N LEU A 21 -0.97 4.06 5.55
CA LEU A 21 0.31 4.48 4.98
C LEU A 21 1.11 3.25 4.54
N CYS A 22 1.71 3.26 3.35
CA CYS A 22 2.69 2.25 2.90
C CYS A 22 3.86 2.92 2.20
N PHE A 23 5.08 2.63 2.64
CA PHE A 23 6.30 3.11 1.98
C PHE A 23 6.69 2.21 0.81
N LEU A 24 6.87 2.82 -0.36
CA LEU A 24 7.36 2.17 -1.56
C LEU A 24 8.86 2.39 -1.66
N HIS A 25 9.61 1.39 -1.19
CA HIS A 25 11.06 1.39 -1.26
C HIS A 25 11.50 1.01 -2.68
N LEU A 26 12.13 1.96 -3.36
CA LEU A 26 12.80 1.72 -4.63
C LEU A 26 14.24 1.27 -4.40
N PRO A 27 14.84 0.56 -5.35
CA PRO A 27 16.28 0.38 -5.39
C PRO A 27 17.02 1.72 -5.28
N SER A 28 18.09 1.75 -4.49
CA SER A 28 18.84 2.97 -4.15
C SER A 28 19.41 3.73 -5.35
N HIS A 29 19.58 3.07 -6.49
CA HIS A 29 20.02 3.70 -7.74
C HIS A 29 18.91 4.53 -8.43
N LEU A 30 17.64 4.34 -8.06
CA LEU A 30 16.50 5.08 -8.62
C LEU A 30 16.05 6.23 -7.72
N SER A 31 16.07 6.04 -6.41
CA SER A 31 15.68 7.07 -5.44
C SER A 31 16.40 6.86 -4.10
N SER A 32 16.77 7.96 -3.45
CA SER A 32 17.34 7.96 -2.09
C SER A 32 16.27 7.86 -1.01
N LEU A 33 15.05 8.36 -1.28
CA LEU A 33 13.91 8.32 -0.38
C LEU A 33 12.76 7.50 -0.97
N PRO A 34 11.96 6.82 -0.13
CA PRO A 34 10.81 6.06 -0.62
C PRO A 34 9.70 7.00 -1.09
N TYR A 35 8.85 6.50 -1.98
CA TYR A 35 7.53 7.11 -2.20
C TYR A 35 6.57 6.66 -1.10
N LEU A 36 5.50 7.43 -0.87
CA LEU A 36 4.49 7.12 0.14
C LEU A 36 3.11 6.95 -0.49
N LEU A 37 2.47 5.82 -0.23
CA LEU A 37 1.03 5.66 -0.44
C LEU A 37 0.29 6.06 0.83
N ALA A 38 -0.72 6.92 0.70
CA ALA A 38 -1.58 7.33 1.79
C ALA A 38 -3.05 7.08 1.43
N GLY A 39 -3.76 6.32 2.25
CA GLY A 39 -5.20 6.08 2.08
C GLY A 39 -6.01 7.23 2.68
N THR A 40 -6.93 7.80 1.92
CA THR A 40 -7.88 8.83 2.38
C THR A 40 -9.27 8.54 1.83
N GLY A 41 -10.27 8.42 2.71
CA GLY A 41 -11.62 8.03 2.27
C GLY A 41 -11.58 6.77 1.41
N SER A 42 -12.09 6.84 0.18
CA SER A 42 -12.08 5.73 -0.79
C SER A 42 -10.92 5.75 -1.80
N GLU A 43 -9.94 6.61 -1.56
CA GLU A 43 -8.80 6.86 -2.45
C GLU A 43 -7.47 6.46 -1.81
N VAL A 44 -6.48 6.25 -2.67
CA VAL A 44 -5.06 6.16 -2.31
C VAL A 44 -4.30 7.24 -3.07
N LEU A 45 -3.57 8.06 -2.32
CA LEU A 45 -2.70 9.11 -2.82
C LEU A 45 -1.25 8.61 -2.85
N LEU A 46 -0.51 8.93 -3.91
CA LEU A 46 0.92 8.71 -4.02
C LEU A 46 1.65 10.03 -3.78
N TYR A 47 2.61 10.04 -2.86
CA TYR A 47 3.43 11.19 -2.51
C TYR A 47 4.90 10.94 -2.81
N ASP A 48 5.56 11.97 -3.32
CA ASP A 48 7.01 12.10 -3.31
C ASP A 48 7.43 12.71 -1.98
N ILE A 49 8.14 11.94 -1.16
CA ILE A 49 8.59 12.38 0.17
C ILE A 49 9.73 13.40 0.05
N GLU A 50 10.58 13.30 -0.97
CA GLU A 50 11.69 14.22 -1.15
C GLU A 50 11.18 15.64 -1.43
N THR A 51 10.14 15.77 -2.25
CA THR A 51 9.52 17.07 -2.56
C THR A 51 8.35 17.44 -1.66
N GLY A 52 7.82 16.49 -0.88
CA GLY A 52 6.64 16.65 -0.02
C GLY A 52 5.33 16.83 -0.80
N LYS A 53 5.29 16.46 -2.10
CA LYS A 53 4.14 16.72 -2.97
C LYS A 53 3.34 15.45 -3.25
N ALA A 54 2.02 15.59 -3.28
CA ALA A 54 1.14 14.58 -3.85
C ALA A 54 1.36 14.54 -5.37
N ILE A 55 1.65 13.35 -5.88
CA ILE A 55 1.89 13.10 -7.30
C ILE A 55 0.58 12.72 -7.99
N LYS A 56 -0.18 11.80 -7.38
CA LYS A 56 -1.38 11.21 -8.01
C LYS A 56 -2.39 10.70 -7.00
N SER A 57 -3.67 10.73 -7.36
CA SER A 57 -4.76 10.08 -6.62
C SER A 57 -5.33 8.90 -7.42
N PHE A 58 -5.71 7.84 -6.71
CA PHE A 58 -6.38 6.67 -7.27
C PHE A 58 -7.63 6.35 -6.48
N HIS A 59 -8.78 6.35 -7.16
CA HIS A 59 -10.03 5.84 -6.59
C HIS A 59 -10.01 4.32 -6.54
N VAL A 60 -9.97 3.75 -5.34
CA VAL A 60 -9.78 2.31 -5.14
C VAL A 60 -11.03 1.60 -4.64
N PHE A 61 -11.98 2.32 -4.04
CA PHE A 61 -13.25 1.79 -3.58
C PHE A 61 -14.42 2.72 -3.90
N GLU A 62 -15.65 2.21 -3.85
CA GLU A 62 -16.86 3.04 -3.93
C GLU A 62 -17.51 3.11 -2.55
N GLY A 63 -17.35 4.25 -1.87
CA GLY A 63 -17.98 4.51 -0.57
C GLY A 63 -17.42 3.70 0.61
N ILE A 64 -16.30 2.99 0.42
CA ILE A 64 -15.61 2.25 1.48
C ILE A 64 -14.35 3.00 1.87
N ARG A 65 -14.15 3.18 3.17
CA ARG A 65 -12.92 3.81 3.66
C ARG A 65 -11.75 2.83 3.57
N VAL A 66 -10.69 3.23 2.87
CA VAL A 66 -9.37 2.58 2.94
C VAL A 66 -8.88 2.71 4.37
N HIS A 67 -8.55 1.61 5.04
CA HIS A 67 -7.94 1.65 6.38
C HIS A 67 -6.66 0.83 6.48
N GLY A 68 -6.25 0.16 5.40
CA GLY A 68 -4.94 -0.48 5.34
C GLY A 68 -4.43 -0.62 3.91
N ILE A 69 -3.11 -0.52 3.78
CA ILE A 69 -2.36 -0.63 2.54
C ILE A 69 -1.11 -1.44 2.85
N SER A 70 -0.85 -2.48 2.06
CA SER A 70 0.37 -3.28 2.12
C SER A 70 0.97 -3.39 0.73
N CYS A 71 2.29 -3.36 0.65
CA CYS A 71 3.01 -3.28 -0.61
C CYS A 71 4.18 -4.28 -0.64
N SER A 72 4.44 -4.86 -1.81
CA SER A 72 5.56 -5.77 -2.05
C SER A 72 6.21 -5.43 -3.38
N PHE A 73 7.53 -5.26 -3.38
CA PHE A 73 8.31 -4.94 -4.57
C PHE A 73 8.40 -6.16 -5.49
N LEU A 74 8.12 -5.97 -6.77
CA LEU A 74 8.34 -6.97 -7.79
C LEU A 74 9.72 -6.74 -8.38
N ASN A 75 10.69 -7.58 -8.02
CA ASN A 75 12.00 -7.54 -8.65
C ASN A 75 11.80 -7.74 -10.17
N SER A 76 12.18 -6.73 -10.96
CA SER A 76 12.46 -6.95 -12.38
C SER A 76 13.61 -7.93 -12.46
N ILE A 77 13.45 -8.97 -13.28
CA ILE A 77 14.49 -9.96 -13.57
C ILE A 77 15.80 -9.21 -13.91
N GLU A 78 16.87 -9.57 -13.21
CA GLU A 78 18.24 -9.12 -13.48
C GLU A 78 18.56 -9.40 -14.95
N GLY A 79 18.73 -8.34 -15.76
CA GLY A 79 19.09 -8.46 -17.18
C GLY A 79 18.40 -7.48 -18.11
N SER A 80 17.28 -6.84 -17.71
CA SER A 80 16.65 -5.78 -18.50
C SER A 80 16.91 -4.41 -17.87
N LEU A 81 17.85 -3.66 -18.45
CA LEU A 81 18.25 -2.30 -18.08
C LEU A 81 17.13 -1.24 -18.22
N SER A 82 15.90 -1.64 -18.57
CA SER A 82 14.81 -0.74 -18.97
C SER A 82 13.46 -1.02 -18.30
N SER A 83 13.40 -1.90 -17.30
CA SER A 83 12.13 -2.20 -16.63
C SER A 83 11.77 -1.13 -15.60
N ALA A 84 10.64 -0.46 -15.79
CA ALA A 84 10.06 0.42 -14.77
C ALA A 84 9.82 -0.35 -13.44
N PRO A 85 10.10 0.27 -12.27
CA PRO A 85 9.80 -0.34 -10.99
C PRO A 85 8.31 -0.67 -10.85
N ALA A 86 8.03 -1.88 -10.34
CA ALA A 86 6.68 -2.39 -10.17
C ALA A 86 6.47 -2.92 -8.74
N PHE A 87 5.26 -2.75 -8.23
CA PHE A 87 4.86 -3.19 -6.90
C PHE A 87 3.51 -3.90 -6.96
N LYS A 88 3.36 -4.98 -6.20
CA LYS A 88 2.04 -5.48 -5.81
C LYS A 88 1.58 -4.65 -4.63
N VAL A 89 0.40 -4.06 -4.74
CA VAL A 89 -0.22 -3.25 -3.69
C VAL A 89 -1.54 -3.91 -3.32
N VAL A 90 -1.74 -4.20 -2.05
CA VAL A 90 -3.05 -4.60 -1.53
C VAL A 90 -3.63 -3.43 -0.77
N VAL A 91 -4.87 -3.10 -1.10
CA VAL A 91 -5.65 -2.09 -0.39
C VAL A 91 -6.88 -2.76 0.19
N PHE A 92 -7.16 -2.47 1.46
CA PHE A 92 -8.28 -3.07 2.15
C PHE A 92 -9.05 -2.06 3.00
N GLY A 93 -10.34 -2.34 3.08
CA GLY A 93 -11.36 -1.45 3.59
C GLY A 93 -12.58 -2.24 4.05
N GLU A 94 -12.97 -2.12 5.32
CA GLU A 94 -14.09 -2.84 5.92
C GLU A 94 -14.03 -4.34 5.62
N ARG A 95 -14.84 -4.85 4.70
CA ARG A 95 -14.95 -6.27 4.33
C ARG A 95 -14.39 -6.58 2.95
N ARG A 96 -13.58 -5.68 2.39
CA ARG A 96 -13.09 -5.73 1.01
C ARG A 96 -11.58 -5.65 0.97
N VAL A 97 -11.01 -6.44 0.06
CA VAL A 97 -9.58 -6.46 -0.25
C VAL A 97 -9.44 -6.42 -1.76
N LYS A 98 -8.63 -5.49 -2.26
CA LYS A 98 -8.29 -5.37 -3.68
C LYS A 98 -6.77 -5.39 -3.84
N LEU A 99 -6.31 -6.12 -4.84
CA LEU A 99 -4.92 -6.25 -5.23
C LEU A 99 -4.72 -5.46 -6.51
N PHE A 100 -3.65 -4.67 -6.54
CA PHE A 100 -3.27 -3.81 -7.64
C PHE A 100 -1.81 -4.06 -8.02
N ASN A 101 -1.49 -3.80 -9.28
CA ASN A 101 -0.12 -3.61 -9.73
C ASN A 101 0.12 -2.12 -9.91
N LEU A 102 1.07 -1.57 -9.16
CA LEU A 102 1.56 -0.21 -9.30
C LEU A 102 2.83 -0.23 -10.15
N ARG A 103 2.84 0.55 -11.22
CA ARG A 103 4.02 0.79 -12.06
C ARG A 103 4.36 2.26 -12.05
N ILE A 104 5.65 2.56 -11.89
CA ILE A 104 6.17 3.93 -11.87
C ILE A 104 7.22 4.03 -12.99
N GLU A 105 6.82 4.58 -14.13
CA GLU A 105 7.71 4.84 -15.25
C GLU A 105 8.53 6.10 -14.98
N MET A 106 9.79 5.88 -14.64
CA MET A 106 10.77 6.94 -14.47
C MET A 106 11.23 7.42 -15.86
N LYS A 107 10.45 8.27 -16.53
CA LYS A 107 10.90 8.90 -17.79
C LYS A 107 12.10 9.81 -17.48
N LEU A 108 13.21 9.64 -18.19
CA LEU A 108 14.39 10.50 -18.12
C LEU A 108 14.01 11.91 -18.58
N ARG A 109 13.58 12.76 -17.62
CA ARG A 109 13.40 14.22 -17.70
C ARG A 109 13.23 14.80 -19.12
N SER A 110 12.16 14.46 -19.83
CA SER A 110 11.63 15.35 -20.88
C SER A 110 10.57 16.24 -20.23
N ARG A 111 10.94 17.50 -20.07
CA ARG A 111 10.11 18.60 -19.60
C ARG A 111 8.86 18.66 -20.49
N ASN A 112 7.71 18.11 -20.04
CA ASN A 112 6.33 18.53 -20.35
C ASN A 112 5.21 17.45 -20.26
N GLN A 113 5.40 16.27 -19.67
CA GLN A 113 4.27 15.35 -19.39
C GLN A 113 4.38 14.76 -17.99
N ALA A 114 3.69 15.37 -17.03
CA ALA A 114 3.90 15.12 -15.60
C ALA A 114 3.09 13.94 -15.02
N ASP A 115 2.20 13.28 -15.78
CA ASP A 115 1.21 12.39 -15.16
C ASP A 115 0.99 11.02 -15.85
N GLU A 116 1.62 10.80 -17.01
CA GLU A 116 1.36 9.58 -17.81
C GLU A 116 2.16 8.36 -17.36
N GLY A 117 3.21 8.51 -16.54
CA GLY A 117 4.11 7.38 -16.22
C GLY A 117 3.66 6.51 -15.04
N ILE A 118 2.64 6.91 -14.27
CA ILE A 118 2.27 6.23 -13.04
C ILE A 118 0.89 5.59 -13.18
N HIS A 119 0.85 4.27 -13.03
CA HIS A 119 -0.36 3.47 -13.22
C HIS A 119 -0.59 2.53 -12.06
N LEU A 120 -1.77 2.63 -11.45
CA LEU A 120 -2.29 1.65 -10.50
C LEU A 120 -3.39 0.84 -11.20
N THR A 121 -3.11 -0.43 -11.50
CA THR A 121 -4.02 -1.30 -12.25
C THR A 121 -4.60 -2.37 -11.33
N LEU A 122 -5.92 -2.52 -11.33
CA LEU A 122 -6.57 -3.57 -10.54
C LEU A 122 -6.18 -4.94 -11.10
N PHE A 123 -5.54 -5.75 -10.27
CA PHE A 123 -5.17 -7.12 -10.61
C PHE A 123 -6.26 -8.10 -10.18
N HIS A 124 -6.74 -7.98 -8.94
CA HIS A 124 -7.74 -8.89 -8.40
C HIS A 124 -8.57 -8.25 -7.29
N SER A 125 -9.86 -8.58 -7.19
CA SER A 125 -10.68 -8.23 -6.02
C SER A 125 -11.08 -9.53 -5.34
N LEU A 126 -10.75 -9.66 -4.05
CA LEU A 126 -11.22 -10.82 -3.30
C LEU A 126 -12.74 -10.74 -3.08
N PRO A 127 -13.39 -11.90 -2.85
CA PRO A 127 -14.77 -11.94 -2.41
C PRO A 127 -15.00 -11.09 -1.17
N LYS A 128 -16.23 -10.60 -1.00
CA LYS A 128 -16.59 -9.84 0.19
C LYS A 128 -16.53 -10.75 1.40
N PHE A 129 -15.76 -10.33 2.39
CA PHE A 129 -15.61 -11.03 3.64
C PHE A 129 -16.85 -10.86 4.54
N SER A 130 -17.09 -11.82 5.45
CA SER A 130 -18.19 -11.72 6.42
C SER A 130 -17.89 -10.69 7.53
N ASN A 131 -16.65 -10.70 8.03
CA ASN A 131 -16.14 -9.81 9.07
C ASN A 131 -15.20 -8.76 8.51
N TRP A 132 -14.99 -7.68 9.28
CA TRP A 132 -14.02 -6.66 8.94
C TRP A 132 -12.62 -7.26 8.83
N VAL A 133 -11.95 -6.90 7.75
CA VAL A 133 -10.53 -7.12 7.52
C VAL A 133 -9.79 -6.17 8.44
N LEU A 134 -8.87 -6.68 9.23
CA LEU A 134 -8.07 -5.89 10.16
C LEU A 134 -6.70 -5.58 9.58
N ASP A 135 -6.10 -6.59 8.96
CA ASP A 135 -4.80 -6.46 8.33
C ASP A 135 -4.66 -7.45 7.17
N VAL A 136 -3.78 -7.13 6.24
CA VAL A 136 -3.43 -7.97 5.10
C VAL A 136 -1.94 -7.84 4.83
N CYS A 137 -1.23 -8.96 4.75
CA CYS A 137 0.20 -8.96 4.47
C CYS A 137 0.59 -10.00 3.41
N PHE A 138 1.66 -9.70 2.69
CA PHE A 138 2.29 -10.65 1.78
C PHE A 138 3.23 -11.54 2.58
N LEU A 139 3.01 -12.85 2.51
CA LEU A 139 3.92 -13.84 3.07
C LEU A 139 4.92 -14.27 2.01
N LYS A 140 6.21 -14.29 2.38
CA LYS A 140 7.25 -14.90 1.56
C LYS A 140 7.25 -16.40 1.85
N ASP A 141 7.01 -17.20 0.83
CA ASP A 141 7.26 -18.63 0.92
C ASP A 141 8.76 -18.86 0.76
N TYR A 142 9.39 -19.45 1.77
CA TYR A 142 10.80 -19.83 1.76
C TYR A 142 11.00 -21.29 1.32
N ALA A 143 9.92 -22.05 1.08
CA ALA A 143 9.97 -23.48 0.81
C ALA A 143 10.15 -23.84 -0.67
N SER A 144 9.89 -22.92 -1.61
CA SER A 144 10.10 -23.15 -3.04
C SER A 144 11.48 -22.66 -3.48
N SER A 145 12.40 -23.58 -3.73
CA SER A 145 13.74 -23.32 -4.30
C SER A 145 13.72 -22.90 -5.79
N SER A 146 12.55 -22.84 -6.43
CA SER A 146 12.39 -22.23 -7.74
C SER A 146 12.32 -20.72 -7.62
N HIS A 147 13.10 -20.01 -8.44
CA HIS A 147 13.24 -18.55 -8.54
C HIS A 147 11.96 -17.72 -8.73
N GLU A 148 10.78 -18.34 -8.61
CA GLU A 148 9.46 -17.75 -8.76
C GLU A 148 8.67 -18.04 -7.48
N GLY A 149 8.99 -17.30 -6.42
CA GLY A 149 8.36 -17.47 -5.11
C GLY A 149 6.86 -17.22 -5.18
N SER A 150 6.06 -18.23 -4.84
CA SER A 150 4.62 -18.05 -4.64
C SER A 150 4.40 -17.12 -3.45
N HIS A 151 3.93 -15.91 -3.71
CA HIS A 151 3.56 -14.97 -2.67
C HIS A 151 2.13 -15.26 -2.21
N CYS A 152 2.00 -15.85 -1.02
CA CYS A 152 0.70 -16.01 -0.37
C CYS A 152 0.25 -14.67 0.24
N LEU A 153 -1.07 -14.44 0.26
CA LEU A 153 -1.67 -13.29 0.92
C LEU A 153 -2.39 -13.75 2.18
N ALA A 154 -1.95 -13.29 3.35
CA ALA A 154 -2.65 -13.53 4.61
C ALA A 154 -3.63 -12.40 4.88
N VAL A 155 -4.89 -12.74 5.15
CA VAL A 155 -5.97 -11.79 5.48
C VAL A 155 -6.43 -12.07 6.91
N PHE A 156 -6.26 -11.11 7.80
CA PHE A 156 -6.67 -11.20 9.19
C PHE A 156 -8.04 -10.55 9.37
N GLN A 157 -8.96 -11.25 10.02
CA GLN A 157 -10.32 -10.76 10.25
C GLN A 157 -10.67 -10.82 11.73
N LEU A 158 -11.53 -9.92 12.16
CA LEU A 158 -12.08 -9.98 13.51
C LEU A 158 -12.98 -11.22 13.65
N ALA A 159 -12.64 -12.15 14.54
CA ALA A 159 -13.53 -13.21 14.96
C ALA A 159 -14.46 -12.70 16.06
N LYS A 160 -15.76 -13.01 15.96
CA LYS A 160 -16.69 -12.82 17.08
C LYS A 160 -16.58 -14.03 18.01
N PHE A 161 -16.10 -13.80 19.23
CA PHE A 161 -16.19 -14.79 20.30
C PHE A 161 -17.41 -14.46 21.16
N TYR A 162 -18.35 -15.40 21.24
CA TYR A 162 -19.41 -15.36 22.24
C TYR A 162 -18.94 -16.17 23.44
N PHE A 163 -18.75 -15.52 24.57
CA PHE A 163 -18.63 -16.23 25.84
C PHE A 163 -20.03 -16.63 26.27
N PRO A 164 -20.34 -17.93 26.47
CA PRO A 164 -21.55 -18.29 27.19
C PRO A 164 -21.42 -17.72 28.60
N LEU A 165 -22.36 -16.83 28.97
CA LEU A 165 -22.61 -16.55 30.39
C LEU A 165 -23.21 -17.83 30.94
N ASP A 166 -22.40 -18.64 31.65
CA ASP A 166 -22.92 -19.77 32.42
C ASP A 166 -23.95 -19.23 33.42
N SER A 167 -25.21 -19.46 33.09
CA SER A 167 -26.34 -19.28 33.99
C SER A 167 -26.33 -20.40 35.02
N GLY A 168 -26.06 -20.07 36.28
CA GLY A 168 -26.53 -20.89 37.41
C GLY A 168 -25.53 -21.14 38.53
N TYR A 169 -25.22 -20.11 39.33
CA TYR A 169 -25.02 -20.34 40.75
C TYR A 169 -26.40 -20.18 41.43
N GLN A 170 -27.06 -21.29 41.76
CA GLN A 170 -28.08 -21.27 42.80
C GLN A 170 -27.36 -21.40 44.15
N ILE A 171 -27.68 -20.48 45.06
CA ILE A 171 -27.28 -20.49 46.47
C ILE A 171 -28.23 -21.42 47.22
#